data_AF-A0A0M0JJ76-F1
#
_entry.id   AF-A0A0M0JJ76-F1
#
_cell.length_a   1.000
_cell.length_b   1.000
_cell.length_c   1.000
_cell.angle_alpha   90.00
_cell.angle_beta   90.00
_cell.angle_gamma   90.00
#
_symmetry.space_group_name_H-M   'P 1'
#
loop_
_entity.id
_entity.type
_entity.pdbx_description
1 polymer ?
#
loop_
_entity_poly.entity_id
_entity_poly.type
_entity_poly.pdbx_seq_one_letter_code
_entity_poly.pdbx_strand_id
1 'polypeptide(L)'
;MRAAMDELMGKTRDVPLAERNEDDKAGPDFRSPSIDRFYLCGCSPYELLKGTKSENLPQLDREGFLKERTEGLRMQWEALTQEEKDKFGFESELMDFLAALVEEQDRRIAAAKKRYDAMNEAEAEVPKELLAQIDGIKEQIQELQTQSEVLGEEGDVDGSMQAFQKAGM
;
A
#
# COMPACT_ATOMS: atom_id res chain seq x y z
N MET A 1 17.55 -0.25 25.91
CA MET A 1 18.93 -0.76 25.75
C MET A 1 19.02 -2.28 25.72
N ARG A 2 18.19 -3.04 26.45
CA ARG A 2 18.21 -4.51 26.41
C ARG A 2 17.81 -5.11 25.04
N ALA A 3 16.67 -4.70 24.49
CA ALA A 3 16.16 -5.24 23.21
C ALA A 3 17.15 -5.10 22.04
N ALA A 4 17.79 -3.93 21.88
CA ALA A 4 18.79 -3.71 20.83
C ALA A 4 20.05 -4.57 21.02
N MET A 5 20.44 -4.83 22.28
CA MET A 5 21.55 -5.74 22.56
C MET A 5 21.17 -7.21 22.34
N ASP A 6 19.94 -7.60 22.66
CA ASP A 6 19.44 -8.96 22.43
C ASP A 6 19.29 -9.25 20.93
N GLU A 7 19.02 -8.22 20.13
CA GLU A 7 19.00 -8.27 18.67
C GLU A 7 20.41 -8.43 18.07
N LEU A 8 21.42 -7.81 18.67
CA LEU A 8 22.81 -7.92 18.20
C LEU A 8 23.50 -9.21 18.68
N MET A 9 23.30 -9.58 19.95
CA MET A 9 24.08 -10.61 20.65
C MET A 9 23.28 -11.90 20.92
N GLY A 10 22.00 -11.93 20.53
CA GLY A 10 21.10 -13.05 20.79
C GLY A 10 20.45 -13.01 22.17
N LYS A 11 19.22 -13.55 22.26
CA LYS A 11 18.40 -13.58 23.48
C LYS A 11 19.02 -14.41 24.62
N THR A 12 19.98 -15.28 24.31
CA THR A 12 20.67 -16.16 25.26
C THR A 12 22.02 -15.61 25.75
N ARG A 13 22.31 -14.30 25.61
CA ARG A 13 23.57 -13.72 26.11
C ARG A 13 23.76 -13.91 27.62
N ASP A 14 22.69 -13.80 28.38
CA ASP A 14 22.75 -13.76 29.85
C ASP A 14 22.75 -15.17 30.49
N VAL A 15 22.65 -16.25 29.71
CA VAL A 15 22.70 -17.63 30.23
C VAL A 15 24.11 -18.21 30.19
N PRO A 16 24.59 -18.84 31.28
CA PRO A 16 25.89 -19.50 31.30
C PRO A 16 26.04 -20.57 30.21
N LEU A 17 27.22 -20.70 29.62
CA LEU A 17 27.54 -21.68 28.55
C LEU A 17 27.22 -23.14 28.93
N ALA A 18 27.20 -23.46 30.23
CA ALA A 18 26.85 -24.78 30.75
C ALA A 18 25.33 -25.08 30.68
N GLU A 19 24.49 -24.04 30.74
CA GLU A 19 23.02 -24.13 30.74
C GLU A 19 22.42 -23.84 29.35
N ARG A 20 23.26 -23.43 28.39
CA ARG A 20 22.87 -23.19 27.00
C ARG A 20 22.60 -24.53 26.31
N ASN A 21 21.50 -24.62 25.56
CA ASN A 21 21.13 -25.82 24.81
C ASN A 21 22.26 -26.21 23.83
N GLU A 22 22.38 -27.50 23.49
CA GLU A 22 23.43 -27.94 22.55
C GLU A 22 23.25 -27.30 21.16
N ASP A 23 22.01 -27.03 20.75
CA ASP A 23 21.66 -26.31 19.53
C ASP A 23 22.22 -24.88 19.49
N ASP A 24 22.29 -24.22 20.65
CA ASP A 24 22.85 -22.87 20.78
C ASP A 24 24.39 -22.83 20.66
N LYS A 25 25.05 -23.99 20.76
CA LYS A 25 26.52 -24.14 20.68
C LYS A 25 26.99 -24.47 19.26
N ALA A 26 26.14 -25.06 18.43
CA ALA A 26 26.46 -25.52 17.08
C ALA A 26 26.38 -24.40 16.00
N GLY A 27 25.91 -23.21 16.37
CA GLY A 27 25.58 -22.14 15.42
C GLY A 27 24.17 -22.31 14.85
N PRO A 28 23.53 -21.23 14.39
CA PRO A 28 22.15 -21.26 13.91
C PRO A 28 22.05 -22.08 12.61
N ASP A 29 21.11 -23.03 12.57
CA ASP A 29 20.74 -23.69 11.32
C ASP A 29 19.92 -22.73 10.45
N PHE A 30 20.56 -22.16 9.42
CA PHE A 30 19.92 -21.25 8.48
C PHE A 30 18.75 -21.88 7.69
N ARG A 31 18.63 -23.21 7.68
CA ARG A 31 17.51 -23.93 7.04
C ARG A 31 16.28 -24.04 7.93
N SER A 32 16.37 -23.58 9.18
CA SER A 32 15.23 -23.59 10.09
C SER A 32 14.04 -22.81 9.49
N PRO A 33 12.81 -23.36 9.51
CA PRO A 33 11.62 -22.68 9.00
C PRO A 33 11.25 -21.43 9.81
N SER A 34 11.79 -21.29 11.03
CA SER A 34 11.60 -20.12 11.89
C SER A 34 12.35 -18.88 11.39
N ILE A 35 13.38 -19.05 10.56
CA ILE A 35 14.24 -17.96 10.09
C ILE A 35 13.71 -17.42 8.76
N ASP A 36 13.70 -16.10 8.61
CA ASP A 36 13.40 -15.48 7.33
C ASP A 36 14.60 -15.55 6.39
N ARG A 37 14.58 -16.52 5.48
CA ARG A 37 15.63 -16.73 4.47
C ARG A 37 15.79 -15.53 3.52
N PHE A 38 14.71 -14.79 3.25
CA PHE A 38 14.75 -13.62 2.38
C PHE A 38 15.40 -12.42 3.08
N TYR A 39 15.24 -12.32 4.40
CA TYR A 39 15.95 -11.34 5.22
C TYR A 39 17.47 -11.56 5.18
N LEU A 40 17.93 -12.82 5.23
CA LEU A 40 19.35 -13.15 5.10
C LEU A 40 19.94 -12.70 3.74
N CYS A 41 19.14 -12.80 2.67
CA CYS A 41 19.52 -12.33 1.34
C CYS A 41 19.41 -10.79 1.17
N GLY A 42 19.05 -10.06 2.23
CA GLY A 42 18.99 -8.60 2.26
C GLY A 42 17.69 -7.98 1.74
N CYS A 43 16.70 -8.77 1.35
CA CYS A 43 15.42 -8.27 0.87
C CYS A 43 14.28 -9.15 1.38
N SER A 44 13.73 -8.83 2.57
CA SER A 44 12.52 -9.48 3.07
C SER A 44 11.26 -8.71 2.65
N PRO A 45 10.40 -9.31 1.80
CA PRO A 45 9.12 -8.72 1.42
C PRO A 45 8.21 -8.51 2.64
N TYR A 46 8.30 -9.40 3.63
CA TYR A 46 7.50 -9.37 4.85
C TYR A 46 7.89 -8.20 5.78
N GLU A 47 9.17 -7.83 5.80
CA GLU A 47 9.61 -6.65 6.54
C GLU A 47 9.25 -5.36 5.79
N LEU A 48 9.55 -5.30 4.49
CA LEU A 48 9.31 -4.13 3.65
C LEU A 48 7.83 -3.73 3.60
N LEU A 49 6.94 -4.72 3.59
CA LEU A 49 5.50 -4.50 3.45
C LEU A 49 4.76 -4.49 4.80
N LYS A 50 5.48 -4.54 5.93
CA LYS A 50 4.90 -4.48 7.26
C LYS A 50 4.11 -3.18 7.44
N GLY A 51 2.84 -3.29 7.85
CA GLY A 51 1.94 -2.14 8.02
C GLY A 51 1.17 -1.73 6.77
N THR A 52 1.40 -2.39 5.63
CA THR A 52 0.57 -2.23 4.42
C THR A 52 -0.81 -2.85 4.65
N LYS A 53 -1.86 -2.19 4.15
CA LYS A 53 -3.23 -2.74 4.18
C LYS A 53 -3.31 -4.06 3.40
N SER A 54 -4.05 -5.03 3.93
CA SER A 54 -4.17 -6.38 3.36
C SER A 54 -4.67 -6.40 1.91
N GLU A 55 -5.49 -5.42 1.51
CA GLU A 55 -6.02 -5.30 0.14
C GLU A 55 -4.93 -5.03 -0.91
N ASN A 56 -3.83 -4.40 -0.50
CA ASN A 56 -2.72 -4.04 -1.37
C ASN A 56 -1.54 -5.00 -1.25
N LEU A 57 -1.57 -5.92 -0.28
CA LEU A 57 -0.52 -6.91 -0.14
C LEU A 57 -0.59 -7.93 -1.29
N PRO A 58 0.57 -8.39 -1.79
CA PRO A 58 0.62 -9.59 -2.60
C PRO A 58 0.22 -10.82 -1.76
N GLN A 59 0.03 -11.97 -2.39
CA GLN A 59 -0.24 -13.23 -1.70
C GLN A 59 0.99 -13.64 -0.89
N LEU A 60 1.06 -13.15 0.35
CA LEU A 60 2.11 -13.41 1.31
C LEU A 60 1.55 -14.28 2.44
N ASP A 61 2.34 -15.26 2.85
CA ASP A 61 1.99 -16.08 3.99
C ASP A 61 2.01 -15.25 5.26
N ARG A 62 0.90 -15.28 6.02
CA ARG A 62 0.83 -14.58 7.31
C ARG A 62 1.92 -15.04 8.27
N GLU A 63 2.26 -16.32 8.21
CA GLU A 63 3.33 -16.94 8.99
C GLU A 63 4.72 -16.37 8.65
N GLY A 64 4.92 -15.93 7.41
CA GLY A 64 6.16 -15.27 6.98
C GLY A 64 6.47 -14.03 7.81
N PHE A 65 5.46 -13.26 8.24
CA PHE A 65 5.66 -12.09 9.09
C PHE A 65 6.17 -12.42 10.51
N LEU A 66 5.90 -13.64 11.02
CA LEU A 66 6.35 -14.09 12.35
C LEU A 66 7.79 -14.63 12.36
N LYS A 67 8.41 -14.81 11.19
CA LYS A 67 9.78 -15.33 11.09
C LYS A 67 10.80 -14.38 11.73
N GLU A 68 11.87 -14.97 12.26
CA GLU A 68 12.94 -14.26 12.94
C GLU A 68 13.83 -13.51 11.93
N ARG A 69 14.07 -12.23 12.24
CA ARG A 69 14.89 -11.27 11.49
C ARG A 69 15.78 -10.57 12.50
N THR A 70 16.95 -11.14 12.74
CA THR A 70 17.85 -10.67 13.79
C THR A 70 19.17 -10.31 13.15
N GLU A 71 19.71 -9.15 13.51
CA GLU A 71 20.97 -8.65 12.93
C GLU A 71 22.12 -9.63 13.19
N GLY A 72 22.15 -10.29 14.35
CA GLY A 72 23.13 -11.35 14.63
C GLY A 72 23.08 -12.53 13.65
N LEU A 73 21.90 -12.89 13.11
CA LEU A 73 21.78 -13.93 12.07
C LEU A 73 22.30 -13.42 10.72
N ARG A 74 21.99 -12.17 10.40
CA ARG A 74 22.45 -11.51 9.18
C ARG A 74 23.98 -11.40 9.14
N MET A 75 24.61 -10.98 10.23
CA MET A 75 26.08 -10.89 10.31
C MET A 75 26.76 -12.26 10.11
N GLN A 76 26.19 -13.33 10.69
CA GLN A 76 26.70 -14.68 10.51
C GLN A 76 26.54 -15.17 9.08
N TRP A 77 25.42 -14.82 8.43
CA TRP A 77 25.19 -15.10 7.02
C TRP A 77 26.16 -14.32 6.12
N GLU A 78 26.37 -13.03 6.39
CA GLU A 78 27.29 -12.18 5.63
C GLU A 78 28.74 -12.66 5.72
N ALA A 79 29.13 -13.26 6.85
CA ALA A 79 30.46 -13.85 7.07
C ALA A 79 30.74 -15.10 6.21
N LEU A 80 29.71 -15.77 5.69
CA LEU A 80 29.88 -16.90 4.77
C LEU A 80 30.40 -16.44 3.41
N THR A 81 31.18 -17.32 2.77
CA THR A 81 31.60 -17.13 1.38
C THR A 81 30.42 -17.26 0.41
N GLN A 82 30.52 -16.70 -0.80
CA GLN A 82 29.45 -16.83 -1.78
C GLN A 82 29.18 -18.29 -2.16
N GLU A 83 30.24 -19.11 -2.31
CA GLU A 83 30.08 -20.54 -2.60
C GLU A 83 29.29 -21.30 -1.51
N GLU A 84 29.37 -20.88 -0.26
CA GLU A 84 28.56 -21.44 0.83
C GLU A 84 27.11 -20.97 0.76
N LYS A 85 26.89 -19.68 0.47
CA LYS A 85 25.54 -19.11 0.28
C LYS A 85 24.80 -19.77 -0.88
N ASP A 86 25.48 -19.98 -2.00
CA ASP A 86 24.92 -20.61 -3.20
C ASP A 86 24.40 -22.04 -2.92
N LYS A 87 25.04 -22.78 -2.01
CA LYS A 87 24.61 -24.14 -1.60
C LYS A 87 23.27 -24.14 -0.86
N PHE A 88 22.84 -23.02 -0.29
CA PHE A 88 21.52 -22.91 0.33
C PHE A 88 20.43 -22.60 -0.69
N GLY A 89 20.76 -22.00 -1.84
CA GLY A 89 19.82 -21.67 -2.91
C GLY A 89 18.83 -20.54 -2.57
N PHE A 90 19.00 -19.85 -1.43
CA PHE A 90 18.05 -18.84 -0.97
C PHE A 90 17.92 -17.64 -1.91
N GLU A 91 19.00 -17.26 -2.61
CA GLU A 91 18.98 -16.17 -3.59
C GLU A 91 18.15 -16.53 -4.82
N SER A 92 18.20 -17.79 -5.27
CA SER A 92 17.35 -18.28 -6.37
C SER A 92 15.88 -18.31 -5.96
N GLU A 93 15.58 -18.83 -4.76
CA GLU A 93 14.21 -18.81 -4.22
C GLU A 93 13.67 -17.37 -4.10
N LEU A 94 14.52 -16.43 -3.66
CA LEU A 94 14.15 -15.02 -3.57
C LEU A 94 13.88 -14.43 -4.95
N MET A 95 14.71 -14.73 -5.95
CA MET A 95 14.50 -14.25 -7.32
C MET A 95 13.17 -14.73 -7.89
N ASP A 96 12.86 -16.03 -7.77
CA ASP A 96 11.60 -16.60 -8.25
C ASP A 96 10.40 -15.98 -7.54
N PHE A 97 10.52 -15.80 -6.23
CA PHE A 97 9.50 -15.15 -5.42
C PHE A 97 9.26 -13.69 -5.85
N LEU A 98 10.33 -12.90 -6.05
CA LEU A 98 10.23 -11.51 -6.49
C LEU A 98 9.66 -11.41 -7.92
N ALA A 99 10.06 -12.30 -8.82
CA ALA A 99 9.53 -12.35 -10.18
C ALA A 99 8.01 -12.60 -10.18
N ALA A 100 7.54 -13.58 -9.41
CA ALA A 100 6.11 -13.85 -9.26
C ALA A 100 5.34 -12.66 -8.68
N LEU A 101 5.93 -11.96 -7.70
CA LEU A 101 5.34 -10.77 -7.10
C LEU A 101 5.21 -9.63 -8.11
N VAL A 102 6.26 -9.38 -8.91
CA VAL A 102 6.23 -8.36 -9.97
C VAL A 102 5.16 -8.68 -11.01
N GLU A 103 5.11 -9.93 -11.48
CA GLU A 103 4.12 -10.36 -12.48
C GLU A 103 2.68 -10.13 -11.98
N GLU A 104 2.41 -10.44 -10.71
CA GLU A 104 1.09 -10.21 -10.11
C GLU A 104 0.75 -8.71 -10.03
N GLN A 105 1.72 -7.86 -9.68
CA GLN A 105 1.51 -6.41 -9.66
C GLN A 105 1.26 -5.85 -11.05
N ASP A 106 1.99 -6.30 -12.07
CA ASP A 106 1.76 -5.91 -13.46
C ASP A 106 0.35 -6.31 -13.92
N ARG A 107 -0.10 -7.51 -13.54
CA ARG A 107 -1.45 -8.00 -13.84
C ARG A 107 -2.53 -7.13 -13.17
N ARG A 108 -2.32 -6.73 -11.91
CA ARG A 108 -3.22 -5.81 -11.18
C ARG A 108 -3.25 -4.42 -11.80
N ILE A 109 -2.09 -3.88 -12.20
CA ILE A 109 -1.98 -2.58 -12.86
C ILE A 109 -2.72 -2.61 -14.20
N ALA A 110 -2.53 -3.66 -15.00
CA ALA A 110 -3.23 -3.81 -16.28
C ALA A 110 -4.75 -3.85 -16.09
N ALA A 111 -5.24 -4.59 -15.08
CA ALA A 111 -6.67 -4.63 -14.76
C ALA A 111 -7.20 -3.27 -14.29
N ALA A 112 -6.44 -2.54 -13.46
CA ALA A 112 -6.81 -1.22 -12.99
C ALA A 112 -6.86 -0.20 -14.13
N LYS A 113 -5.87 -0.21 -15.03
CA LYS A 113 -5.86 0.62 -16.25
C LYS A 113 -7.08 0.34 -17.12
N LYS A 114 -7.37 -0.94 -17.41
CA LYS A 114 -8.55 -1.31 -18.19
C LYS A 114 -9.86 -0.82 -17.56
N ARG A 115 -9.99 -0.88 -16.24
CA ARG A 115 -11.16 -0.35 -15.52
C ARG A 115 -11.25 1.17 -15.62
N TYR A 116 -10.12 1.86 -15.52
CA TYR A 116 -10.04 3.30 -15.67
C TYR A 116 -10.43 3.73 -17.10
N ASP A 117 -9.90 3.07 -18.12
CA ASP A 117 -10.22 3.36 -19.51
C ASP A 117 -11.71 3.11 -19.80
N ALA A 118 -12.27 1.99 -19.33
CA ALA A 118 -13.69 1.71 -19.48
C ALA A 118 -14.59 2.71 -18.74
N MET A 119 -14.15 3.21 -17.58
CA MET A 119 -14.87 4.25 -16.85
C MET A 119 -14.83 5.58 -17.60
N ASN A 120 -13.69 5.97 -18.16
CA ASN A 120 -13.56 7.16 -19.00
C ASN A 120 -14.35 7.06 -20.31
N GLU A 121 -14.41 5.88 -20.93
CA GLU A 121 -15.25 5.63 -22.11
C GLU A 121 -16.75 5.67 -21.76
N ALA A 122 -17.12 5.26 -20.55
CA ALA A 122 -18.50 5.30 -20.03
C ALA A 122 -18.91 6.70 -19.53
N GLU A 123 -17.96 7.52 -19.08
CA GLU A 123 -18.07 8.98 -19.00
C GLU A 123 -18.09 9.55 -20.43
N ALA A 124 -19.11 9.16 -21.18
CA ALA A 124 -19.42 9.76 -22.47
C ALA A 124 -19.45 11.28 -22.31
N GLU A 125 -18.89 12.00 -23.29
CA GLU A 125 -19.09 13.45 -23.42
C GLU A 125 -20.57 13.75 -23.14
N VAL A 126 -20.85 14.57 -22.13
CA VAL A 126 -22.21 15.02 -21.84
C VAL A 126 -22.81 15.47 -23.17
N PRO A 127 -23.93 14.88 -23.62
CA PRO A 127 -24.46 15.16 -24.96
C PRO A 127 -24.55 16.67 -25.17
N LYS A 128 -24.13 17.15 -26.35
CA LYS A 128 -24.10 18.60 -26.62
C LYS A 128 -25.47 19.24 -26.40
N GLU A 129 -26.55 18.50 -26.65
CA GLU A 129 -27.92 18.92 -26.34
C GLU A 129 -28.16 19.10 -24.84
N LEU A 130 -27.60 18.22 -24.00
CA LEU A 130 -27.72 18.30 -22.54
C LEU A 130 -26.87 19.44 -21.98
N LEU A 131 -25.68 19.68 -22.55
CA LEU A 131 -24.86 20.86 -22.22
C LEU A 131 -25.58 22.17 -22.57
N ALA A 132 -26.19 22.24 -23.76
CA ALA A 132 -26.98 23.41 -24.17
C ALA A 132 -28.20 23.64 -23.27
N GLN A 133 -28.86 22.57 -22.81
CA GLN A 133 -29.95 22.67 -21.84
C GLN A 133 -29.46 23.18 -20.48
N ILE A 134 -28.31 22.67 -20.00
CA ILE A 134 -27.69 23.13 -18.75
C ILE A 134 -27.34 24.62 -18.85
N ASP A 135 -26.76 25.06 -19.97
CA ASP A 135 -26.38 26.46 -20.14
C ASP A 135 -27.61 27.38 -20.26
N GLY A 136 -28.67 26.95 -20.96
CA GLY A 136 -29.95 27.68 -20.98
C GLY A 136 -30.61 27.79 -19.59
N ILE A 137 -30.53 26.74 -18.77
CA ILE A 137 -31.02 26.78 -17.38
C ILE A 137 -30.16 27.74 -16.53
N LYS A 138 -28.83 27.77 -16.73
CA LYS A 138 -27.95 28.73 -16.03
C LYS A 138 -28.28 30.18 -16.38
N GLU A 139 -28.54 30.47 -17.66
CA GLU A 139 -28.94 31.80 -18.10
C GLU A 139 -30.28 32.21 -17.47
N GLN A 140 -31.26 31.31 -17.41
CA GLN A 140 -32.54 31.56 -16.73
C GLN A 140 -32.39 31.81 -15.23
N ILE A 141 -31.49 31.07 -14.56
CA ILE A 141 -31.17 31.30 -13.15
C ILE A 141 -30.53 32.67 -12.96
N GLN A 142 -29.59 33.06 -13.82
CA GLN A 142 -28.96 34.38 -13.77
C GLN A 142 -29.98 35.50 -13.99
N GLU A 143 -30.89 35.35 -14.96
CA GLU A 143 -31.93 36.34 -15.23
C GLU A 143 -32.88 36.50 -14.04
N LEU A 144 -33.31 35.40 -13.42
CA LEU A 144 -34.15 35.43 -12.22
C LEU A 144 -33.42 36.03 -11.00
N GLN A 145 -32.10 35.81 -10.88
CA GLN A 145 -31.27 36.43 -9.86
C GLN A 145 -31.18 37.95 -10.06
N THR A 146 -30.89 38.42 -11.27
CA THR A 146 -30.86 39.86 -11.57
C THR A 146 -32.23 40.52 -11.37
N GLN A 147 -33.32 39.85 -11.77
CA GLN A 147 -34.68 40.35 -11.50
C GLN A 147 -34.98 40.44 -10.01
N SER A 148 -34.54 39.46 -9.22
CA SER A 148 -34.68 39.48 -7.75
C SER A 148 -33.91 40.65 -7.12
N GLU A 149 -32.69 40.93 -7.58
CA GLU A 149 -31.87 42.05 -7.14
C GLU A 149 -32.53 43.40 -7.43
N VAL A 150 -33.02 43.60 -8.66
CA VAL A 150 -33.71 44.84 -9.08
C VAL A 150 -35.00 45.07 -8.29
N LEU A 151 -35.84 44.04 -8.15
CA LEU A 151 -37.08 44.14 -7.35
C LEU A 151 -36.78 44.42 -5.86
N GLY A 152 -35.65 43.92 -5.36
CA GLY A 152 -35.17 44.21 -4.01
C GLY A 152 -34.73 45.67 -3.84
N GLU A 153 -34.02 46.24 -4.83
CA GLU A 153 -33.63 47.65 -4.83
C GLU A 153 -34.82 48.61 -4.98
N GLU A 154 -35.85 48.22 -5.74
CA GLU A 154 -37.10 48.99 -5.90
C GLU A 154 -38.02 48.91 -4.67
N GLY A 155 -37.70 48.06 -3.70
CA GLY A 155 -38.42 47.92 -2.44
C GLY A 155 -39.61 46.95 -2.48
N ASP A 156 -39.78 46.19 -3.58
CA ASP A 156 -40.75 45.10 -3.68
C ASP A 156 -40.16 43.80 -3.12
N VAL A 157 -40.21 43.71 -1.78
CA VAL A 157 -39.64 42.59 -1.02
C VAL A 157 -40.36 41.27 -1.33
N ASP A 158 -41.67 41.29 -1.57
CA ASP A 158 -42.45 40.09 -1.86
C ASP A 158 -42.17 39.56 -3.27
N GLY A 159 -42.04 40.45 -4.26
CA GLY A 159 -41.64 40.10 -5.64
C GLY A 159 -40.22 39.56 -5.73
N SER A 160 -39.28 40.21 -5.02
CA SER A 160 -37.88 39.79 -4.94
C SER A 160 -37.73 38.39 -4.35
N MET A 161 -38.43 38.08 -3.26
CA MET A 161 -38.36 36.77 -2.59
C MET A 161 -38.95 35.64 -3.45
N GLN A 162 -39.99 35.92 -4.24
CA GLN A 162 -40.57 34.94 -5.17
C GLN A 162 -39.65 34.64 -6.36
N ALA A 163 -38.98 35.66 -6.91
CA ALA A 163 -38.00 35.48 -7.98
C ALA A 163 -36.78 34.69 -7.48
N PHE A 164 -36.33 34.99 -6.26
CA PHE A 164 -35.25 34.27 -5.58
C PHE A 164 -35.57 32.78 -5.37
N GLN A 165 -36.77 32.47 -4.85
CA GLN A 165 -37.23 31.09 -4.67
C GLN A 165 -37.33 30.31 -5.98
N LYS A 166 -37.76 30.96 -7.07
CA LYS A 166 -37.85 30.33 -8.40
C LYS A 166 -36.48 30.05 -9.01
N ALA A 167 -35.44 30.80 -8.64
CA ALA A 167 -34.06 30.54 -9.06
C ALA A 167 -33.42 29.32 -8.37
N GLY A 168 -34.13 28.67 -7.44
CA GLY A 168 -33.71 27.41 -6.80
C GLY A 168 -32.89 27.59 -5.52
N MET A 169 -33.00 28.73 -4.84
CA MET A 169 -32.47 28.96 -3.49
C MET A 169 -33.58 29.25 -2.47
#